data_AF-A0A970YW20-F1
#
_entry.id   AF-A0A970YW20-F1
#
_cell.length_a   1.000
_cell.length_b   1.000
_cell.length_c   1.000
_cell.angle_alpha   90.00
_cell.angle_beta   90.00
_cell.angle_gamma   90.00
#
_symmetry.space_group_name_H-M   'P 1'
#
loop_
_entity.id
_entity.type
_entity.pdbx_description
1 polymer ?
#
loop_
_entity_poly.entity_id
_entity_poly.type
_entity_poly.pdbx_seq_one_letter_code
_entity_poly.pdbx_strand_id
1 'polypeptide(L)'
;MNKLLIIFLIVFSAGLLNAQSDFEKIQNFKQKIESLNKEIESADSLSQLEAVMTKIESLKLKSEADKELLDKALYPDDYTKTFEKLDNKLNIAIQNASQISALEEEVTEAQSLILKLQQDITILTESEAKLRQENTALYNEIMRIKKNAARSKEASDSLKTLTGKLKDLILKRDAFIAGIIDSFFTTSFQKMNEFSQTDKADVIATIKSNNLLDKIKELINDNIVIIDKNLFIPEDLEEYKKEQKKFTQNWKKFGSSLVDIYASQNESKKEIYEIDFMLSEWDKKINNKIWAEVNSIFANYNIQLDQFSSGSDFESVLINYIQKEIDSSKISDNIDRVKNYSYFTEDIWEKEISEKWMPVLLRNGLLTEKQKENIDDKMDEWSDAMGGFSMTWIYIVGVVVLIAIITFWNSRRLKKKNEEQSISNEKNPV
;
A
#
# COMPACT_ATOMS: atom_id res chain seq x y z
N MET A 1 15.55 57.84 -94.78
CA MET A 1 14.75 58.08 -93.56
C MET A 1 13.69 57.02 -93.28
N ASN A 2 12.93 56.52 -94.27
CA ASN A 2 11.80 55.59 -94.01
C ASN A 2 12.18 54.19 -93.47
N LYS A 3 13.39 53.67 -93.72
CA LYS A 3 13.81 52.35 -93.19
C LYS A 3 14.19 52.34 -91.70
N LEU A 4 14.67 53.47 -91.16
CA LEU A 4 15.02 53.60 -89.73
C LEU A 4 13.78 53.76 -88.84
N LEU A 5 12.72 54.38 -89.36
CA LEU A 5 11.47 54.61 -88.64
C LEU A 5 10.64 53.32 -88.47
N ILE A 6 10.73 52.39 -89.43
CA ILE A 6 10.08 51.07 -89.35
C ILE A 6 10.81 50.16 -88.36
N ILE A 7 12.14 50.18 -88.31
CA ILE A 7 12.91 49.43 -87.31
C ILE A 7 12.63 49.96 -85.89
N PHE A 8 12.54 51.29 -85.72
CA PHE A 8 12.17 51.89 -84.44
C PHE A 8 10.75 51.52 -84.01
N LEU A 9 9.79 51.45 -84.95
CA LEU A 9 8.41 51.05 -84.65
C LEU A 9 8.28 49.57 -84.27
N ILE A 10 9.04 48.67 -84.92
CA ILE A 10 9.06 47.24 -84.62
C ILE A 10 9.75 46.95 -83.28
N VAL A 11 10.85 47.64 -82.95
CA VAL A 11 11.52 47.51 -81.65
C VAL A 11 10.65 48.07 -80.51
N PHE A 12 9.92 49.17 -80.74
CA PHE A 12 9.02 49.76 -79.75
C PHE A 12 7.77 48.91 -79.49
N SER A 13 7.20 48.28 -80.53
CA SER A 13 6.05 47.37 -80.39
C SER A 13 6.43 45.99 -79.84
N ALA A 14 7.64 45.48 -80.13
CA ALA A 14 8.18 44.29 -79.45
C ALA A 14 8.42 44.53 -77.94
N GLY A 15 8.83 45.76 -77.55
CA GLY A 15 8.94 46.15 -76.15
C GLY A 15 7.60 46.19 -75.40
N LEU A 16 6.52 46.62 -76.06
CA LEU A 16 5.17 46.64 -75.47
C LEU A 16 4.56 45.24 -75.28
N LEU A 17 4.77 44.33 -76.23
CA LEU A 17 4.30 42.93 -76.13
C LEU A 17 5.06 42.14 -75.05
N ASN A 18 6.39 42.34 -74.94
CA ASN A 18 7.19 41.74 -73.88
C ASN A 18 6.81 42.29 -72.49
N ALA A 19 6.54 43.60 -72.36
CA ALA A 19 6.10 44.20 -71.10
C ALA A 19 4.73 43.66 -70.62
N GLN A 20 3.81 43.35 -71.55
CA GLN A 20 2.52 42.74 -71.20
C GLN A 20 2.69 41.30 -70.68
N SER A 21 3.57 40.52 -71.32
CA SER A 21 3.95 39.17 -70.90
C SER A 21 4.67 39.16 -69.53
N ASP A 22 5.59 40.10 -69.31
CA ASP A 22 6.33 40.24 -68.05
C ASP A 22 5.42 40.64 -66.89
N PHE A 23 4.48 41.56 -67.12
CA PHE A 23 3.47 41.92 -66.12
C PHE A 23 2.62 40.72 -65.72
N GLU A 24 2.16 39.93 -66.70
CA GLU A 24 1.35 38.73 -66.44
C GLU A 24 2.12 37.67 -65.63
N LYS A 25 3.40 37.45 -65.95
CA LYS A 25 4.30 36.58 -65.18
C LYS A 25 4.43 37.04 -63.72
N ILE A 26 4.66 38.33 -63.50
CA ILE A 26 4.78 38.90 -62.14
C ILE A 26 3.47 38.72 -61.35
N GLN A 27 2.32 39.01 -61.96
CA GLN A 27 1.02 38.87 -61.30
C GLN A 27 0.71 37.42 -60.95
N ASN A 28 0.97 36.49 -61.88
CA ASN A 28 0.77 35.06 -61.67
C ASN A 28 1.69 34.54 -60.54
N PHE A 29 2.95 34.98 -60.50
CA PHE A 29 3.87 34.65 -59.42
C PHE A 29 3.35 35.15 -58.06
N LYS A 30 2.96 36.44 -57.97
CA LYS A 30 2.42 37.02 -56.73
C LYS A 30 1.16 36.29 -56.24
N GLN A 31 0.22 35.98 -57.14
CA GLN A 31 -0.98 35.22 -56.81
C GLN A 31 -0.65 33.82 -56.28
N LYS A 32 0.32 33.13 -56.88
CA LYS A 32 0.74 31.81 -56.40
C LYS A 32 1.41 31.88 -55.03
N ILE A 33 2.25 32.88 -54.78
CA ILE A 33 2.86 33.10 -53.45
C ILE A 33 1.77 33.39 -52.40
N GLU A 34 0.76 34.20 -52.73
CA GLU A 34 -0.35 34.49 -51.81
C GLU A 34 -1.19 33.24 -51.55
N SER A 35 -1.47 32.44 -52.59
CA SER A 35 -2.19 31.16 -52.46
C SER A 35 -1.43 30.20 -51.55
N LEU A 36 -0.12 30.04 -51.74
CA LEU A 36 0.71 29.18 -50.90
C LEU A 36 0.74 29.67 -49.45
N ASN A 37 0.79 30.99 -49.22
CA ASN A 37 0.70 31.54 -47.87
C ASN A 37 -0.60 31.20 -47.16
N LYS A 38 -1.73 31.25 -47.87
CA LYS A 38 -3.05 30.86 -47.34
C LYS A 38 -3.11 29.36 -47.07
N GLU A 39 -2.58 28.55 -47.98
CA GLU A 39 -2.52 27.09 -47.80
C GLU A 39 -1.66 26.69 -46.58
N ILE A 40 -0.57 27.41 -46.28
CA ILE A 40 0.21 27.20 -45.04
C ILE A 40 -0.62 27.56 -43.80
N GLU A 41 -1.35 28.69 -43.84
CA GLU A 41 -2.13 29.17 -42.69
C GLU A 41 -3.36 28.31 -42.41
N SER A 42 -3.94 27.69 -43.43
CA SER A 42 -5.16 26.89 -43.32
C SER A 42 -4.91 25.38 -43.29
N ALA A 43 -3.65 24.93 -43.20
CA ALA A 43 -3.35 23.51 -43.17
C ALA A 43 -3.61 22.94 -41.76
N ASP A 44 -4.42 21.90 -41.70
CA ASP A 44 -4.85 21.22 -40.47
C ASP A 44 -4.04 19.93 -40.20
N SER A 45 -3.09 19.59 -41.06
CA SER A 45 -2.30 18.35 -40.92
C SER A 45 -0.91 18.45 -41.54
N LEU A 46 -0.01 17.60 -41.06
CA LEU A 46 1.36 17.49 -41.56
C LEU A 46 1.39 17.12 -43.06
N SER A 47 0.49 16.23 -43.49
CA SER A 47 0.37 15.83 -44.90
C SER A 47 -0.04 16.99 -45.82
N GLN A 48 -0.93 17.89 -45.35
CA GLN A 48 -1.27 19.09 -46.11
C GLN A 48 -0.08 20.04 -46.23
N LEU A 49 0.71 20.22 -45.16
CA LEU A 49 1.92 21.04 -45.19
C LEU A 49 3.01 20.44 -46.10
N GLU A 50 3.19 19.11 -46.13
CA GLU A 50 4.09 18.42 -47.07
C GLU A 50 3.66 18.61 -48.54
N ALA A 51 2.35 18.63 -48.80
CA ALA A 51 1.83 18.95 -50.13
C ALA A 51 2.14 20.41 -50.52
N VAL A 52 2.06 21.35 -49.57
CA VAL A 52 2.46 22.75 -49.80
C VAL A 52 3.96 22.86 -50.07
N MET A 53 4.81 22.14 -49.33
CA MET A 53 6.26 22.06 -49.57
C MET A 53 6.56 21.69 -51.03
N THR A 54 5.89 20.64 -51.52
CA THR A 54 6.04 20.18 -52.91
C THR A 54 5.61 21.25 -53.93
N LYS A 55 4.54 22.01 -53.63
CA LYS A 55 4.09 23.11 -54.49
C LYS A 55 5.07 24.27 -54.50
N ILE A 56 5.68 24.59 -53.36
CA ILE A 56 6.72 25.63 -53.24
C ILE A 56 7.94 25.27 -54.10
N GLU A 57 8.44 24.04 -53.98
CA GLU A 57 9.56 23.56 -54.79
C GLU A 57 9.23 23.60 -56.30
N SER A 58 8.02 23.18 -56.68
CA SER A 58 7.57 23.24 -58.08
C SER A 58 7.50 24.69 -58.60
N LEU A 59 7.03 25.64 -57.78
CA LEU A 59 6.97 27.05 -58.15
C LEU A 59 8.37 27.63 -58.31
N LYS A 60 9.29 27.32 -57.38
CA LYS A 60 10.69 27.74 -57.42
C LYS A 60 11.35 27.30 -58.73
N LEU A 61 11.28 26.01 -59.04
CA LEU A 61 11.81 25.46 -60.30
C LEU A 61 11.23 26.11 -61.56
N LYS A 62 9.92 26.38 -61.59
CA LYS A 62 9.24 26.97 -62.76
C LYS A 62 9.53 28.47 -62.95
N SER A 63 9.88 29.18 -61.88
CA SER A 63 10.07 30.63 -61.88
C SER A 63 11.53 31.08 -61.90
N GLU A 64 12.48 30.14 -61.78
CA GLU A 64 13.92 30.43 -61.77
C GLU A 64 14.38 31.20 -63.02
N ALA A 65 13.83 30.85 -64.19
CA ALA A 65 14.14 31.53 -65.46
C ALA A 65 13.71 33.01 -65.48
N ASP A 66 12.74 33.40 -64.65
CA ASP A 66 12.20 34.76 -64.56
C ASP A 66 12.78 35.54 -63.35
N LYS A 67 13.80 35.00 -62.68
CA LYS A 67 14.36 35.56 -61.43
C LYS A 67 14.74 37.04 -61.53
N GLU A 68 15.47 37.44 -62.57
CA GLU A 68 15.94 38.84 -62.70
C GLU A 68 14.76 39.83 -62.88
N LEU A 69 13.69 39.40 -63.54
CA LEU A 69 12.45 40.18 -63.66
C LEU A 69 11.76 40.30 -62.31
N LEU A 70 11.66 39.19 -61.57
CA LEU A 70 11.02 39.12 -60.27
C LEU A 70 11.77 39.92 -59.19
N ASP A 71 13.11 39.89 -59.17
CA ASP A 71 13.94 40.68 -58.26
C ASP A 71 13.64 42.19 -58.35
N LYS A 72 13.37 42.68 -59.56
CA LYS A 72 13.01 44.09 -59.78
C LYS A 72 11.57 44.41 -59.37
N ALA A 73 10.66 43.43 -59.48
CA ALA A 73 9.22 43.61 -59.30
C ALA A 73 8.71 43.35 -57.87
N LEU A 74 9.53 42.75 -57.01
CA LEU A 74 9.17 42.32 -55.66
C LEU A 74 9.65 43.28 -54.54
N TYR A 75 10.25 44.43 -54.91
CA TYR A 75 10.79 45.40 -53.94
C TYR A 75 9.80 45.77 -52.82
N PRO A 76 10.23 45.85 -51.55
CA PRO A 76 11.61 45.78 -51.05
C PRO A 76 12.22 44.37 -50.95
N ASP A 77 11.43 43.33 -51.22
CA ASP A 77 11.91 41.96 -51.29
C ASP A 77 12.45 41.63 -52.69
N ASP A 78 13.04 40.44 -52.81
CA ASP A 78 13.54 39.87 -54.06
C ASP A 78 13.05 38.42 -54.20
N TYR A 79 13.38 37.77 -55.31
CA TYR A 79 12.98 36.38 -55.58
C TYR A 79 13.42 35.44 -54.45
N THR A 80 14.68 35.55 -54.03
CA THR A 80 15.27 34.69 -53.01
C THR A 80 14.61 34.90 -51.65
N LYS A 81 14.47 36.14 -51.19
CA LYS A 81 13.81 36.48 -49.93
C LYS A 81 12.35 36.07 -49.89
N THR A 82 11.66 36.09 -51.03
CA THR A 82 10.26 35.65 -51.11
C THR A 82 10.13 34.18 -50.77
N PHE A 83 11.00 33.33 -51.34
CA PHE A 83 11.04 31.91 -51.00
C PHE A 83 11.57 31.66 -49.59
N GLU A 84 12.58 32.39 -49.12
CA GLU A 84 13.06 32.26 -47.74
C GLU A 84 11.95 32.54 -46.71
N LYS A 85 11.13 33.58 -46.92
CA LYS A 85 9.98 33.86 -46.05
C LYS A 85 8.95 32.75 -46.07
N LEU A 86 8.67 32.20 -47.26
CA LEU A 86 7.69 31.13 -47.44
C LEU A 86 8.17 29.81 -46.80
N ASP A 87 9.44 29.46 -47.03
CA ASP A 87 10.10 28.28 -46.45
C ASP A 87 10.14 28.38 -44.92
N ASN A 88 10.49 29.55 -44.37
CA ASN A 88 10.47 29.77 -42.92
C ASN A 88 9.07 29.61 -42.32
N LYS A 89 8.05 30.18 -42.97
CA LYS A 89 6.67 30.07 -42.50
C LYS A 89 6.18 28.61 -42.53
N LEU A 90 6.49 27.90 -43.61
CA LEU A 90 6.18 26.48 -43.74
C LEU A 90 6.88 25.65 -42.65
N ASN A 91 8.18 25.88 -42.42
CA ASN A 91 8.96 25.13 -41.42
C ASN A 91 8.39 25.32 -40.00
N ILE A 92 7.99 26.54 -39.63
CA ILE A 92 7.34 26.82 -38.35
C ILE A 92 6.00 26.06 -38.26
N ALA A 93 5.19 26.09 -39.32
CA ALA A 93 3.92 25.37 -39.36
C ALA A 93 4.10 23.85 -39.22
N ILE A 94 5.10 23.27 -39.91
CA ILE A 94 5.44 21.85 -39.82
C ILE A 94 5.89 21.49 -38.39
N GLN A 95 6.76 22.31 -37.79
CA GLN A 95 7.24 22.09 -36.43
C GLN A 95 6.07 22.11 -35.42
N ASN A 96 5.16 23.09 -35.54
CA ASN A 96 4.00 23.18 -34.68
C ASN A 96 3.04 22.00 -34.88
N ALA A 97 2.74 21.63 -36.13
CA ALA A 97 1.89 20.48 -36.44
C ALA A 97 2.48 19.16 -35.92
N SER A 98 3.81 19.00 -36.00
CA SER A 98 4.50 17.83 -35.46
C SER A 98 4.39 17.76 -33.92
N GLN A 99 4.54 18.88 -33.23
CA GLN A 99 4.38 18.93 -31.78
C GLN A 99 2.93 18.64 -31.35
N ILE A 100 1.95 19.21 -32.07
CA ILE A 100 0.53 18.94 -31.81
C ILE A 100 0.23 17.46 -32.01
N SER A 101 0.71 16.85 -33.10
CA SER A 101 0.50 15.42 -33.36
C SER A 101 1.09 14.52 -32.27
N ALA A 102 2.28 14.86 -31.76
CA ALA A 102 2.89 14.12 -30.65
C ALA A 102 2.06 14.24 -29.36
N LEU A 103 1.57 15.45 -29.06
CA LEU A 103 0.70 15.68 -27.90
C LEU A 103 -0.65 14.96 -28.04
N GLU A 104 -1.23 14.90 -29.24
CA GLU A 104 -2.48 14.16 -29.50
C GLU A 104 -2.30 12.66 -29.26
N GLU A 105 -1.15 12.10 -29.64
CA GLU A 105 -0.80 10.70 -29.36
C GLU A 105 -0.68 10.45 -27.85
N GLU A 106 0.07 11.29 -27.13
CA GLU A 106 0.18 11.22 -25.66
C GLU A 106 -1.18 11.32 -24.95
N VAL A 107 -2.05 12.25 -25.39
CA VAL A 107 -3.41 12.40 -24.84
C VAL A 107 -4.26 11.16 -25.10
N THR A 108 -4.15 10.57 -26.29
CA THR A 108 -4.89 9.34 -26.64
C THR A 108 -4.45 8.16 -25.78
N GLU A 109 -3.14 8.01 -25.56
CA GLU A 109 -2.59 6.98 -24.66
C GLU A 109 -3.07 7.18 -23.21
N ALA A 110 -3.02 8.42 -22.71
CA ALA A 110 -3.49 8.74 -21.37
C ALA A 110 -4.99 8.43 -21.20
N GLN A 111 -5.82 8.76 -22.19
CA GLN A 111 -7.26 8.44 -22.17
C GLN A 111 -7.50 6.92 -22.17
N SER A 112 -6.73 6.16 -22.94
CA SER A 112 -6.81 4.69 -22.96
C SER A 112 -6.47 4.10 -21.59
N LEU A 113 -5.43 4.63 -20.94
CA LEU A 113 -5.03 4.22 -19.59
C LEU A 113 -6.13 4.53 -18.55
N ILE A 114 -6.73 5.72 -18.61
CA ILE A 114 -7.84 6.11 -17.73
C ILE A 114 -9.02 5.13 -17.87
N LEU A 115 -9.40 4.78 -19.08
CA LEU A 115 -10.49 3.82 -19.33
C LEU A 115 -10.19 2.44 -18.72
N LYS A 116 -8.96 1.96 -18.89
CA LYS A 116 -8.52 0.69 -18.31
C LYS A 116 -8.61 0.72 -16.78
N LEU A 117 -8.16 1.81 -16.16
CA LEU A 117 -8.22 1.97 -14.71
C LEU A 117 -9.66 2.03 -14.19
N GLN A 118 -10.56 2.73 -14.90
CA GLN A 118 -11.99 2.73 -14.56
C GLN A 118 -12.59 1.34 -14.61
N GLN A 119 -12.19 0.53 -15.60
CA GLN A 119 -12.60 -0.86 -15.70
C GLN A 119 -12.04 -1.69 -14.55
N ASP A 120 -10.76 -1.52 -14.22
CA ASP A 120 -10.13 -2.17 -13.08
C ASP A 120 -10.88 -1.79 -11.79
N ILE A 121 -11.15 -0.51 -11.52
CA ILE A 121 -11.91 -0.06 -10.34
C ILE A 121 -13.30 -0.69 -10.26
N THR A 122 -13.97 -0.89 -11.40
CA THR A 122 -15.29 -1.52 -11.47
C THR A 122 -15.22 -2.99 -11.08
N ILE A 123 -14.35 -3.77 -11.76
CA ILE A 123 -14.09 -5.17 -11.42
C ILE A 123 -13.67 -5.28 -9.96
N LEU A 124 -12.87 -4.32 -9.51
CA LEU A 124 -12.35 -4.33 -8.19
C LEU A 124 -13.52 -4.13 -7.18
N THR A 125 -14.34 -3.12 -7.39
CA THR A 125 -15.54 -2.84 -6.55
C THR A 125 -16.47 -4.05 -6.46
N GLU A 126 -16.69 -4.78 -7.56
CA GLU A 126 -17.54 -5.98 -7.57
C GLU A 126 -16.95 -7.13 -6.73
N SER A 127 -15.64 -7.34 -6.79
CA SER A 127 -14.96 -8.35 -5.98
C SER A 127 -14.99 -8.01 -4.49
N GLU A 128 -14.82 -6.73 -4.13
CA GLU A 128 -14.93 -6.24 -2.75
C GLU A 128 -16.32 -6.54 -2.17
N ALA A 129 -17.37 -6.19 -2.90
CA ALA A 129 -18.75 -6.44 -2.48
C ALA A 129 -19.02 -7.94 -2.26
N LYS A 130 -18.46 -8.79 -3.13
CA LYS A 130 -18.54 -10.25 -2.99
C LYS A 130 -17.80 -10.76 -1.76
N LEU A 131 -16.56 -10.32 -1.55
CA LEU A 131 -15.76 -10.69 -0.37
C LEU A 131 -16.47 -10.27 0.92
N ARG A 132 -17.11 -9.10 0.92
CA ARG A 132 -17.89 -8.60 2.06
C ARG A 132 -19.12 -9.47 2.35
N GLN A 133 -19.82 -9.90 1.31
CA GLN A 133 -20.95 -10.83 1.45
C GLN A 133 -20.48 -12.17 2.04
N GLU A 134 -19.36 -12.70 1.54
CA GLU A 134 -18.74 -13.94 2.05
C GLU A 134 -18.30 -13.78 3.52
N ASN A 135 -17.68 -12.67 3.89
CA ASN A 135 -17.31 -12.35 5.27
C ASN A 135 -18.52 -12.33 6.20
N THR A 136 -19.61 -11.70 5.77
CA THR A 136 -20.85 -11.62 6.55
C THR A 136 -21.47 -13.01 6.73
N ALA A 137 -21.50 -13.83 5.67
CA ALA A 137 -22.03 -15.19 5.71
C ALA A 137 -21.21 -16.10 6.65
N LEU A 138 -19.88 -16.11 6.51
CA LEU A 138 -18.98 -16.88 7.36
C LEU A 138 -19.09 -16.46 8.83
N TYR A 139 -19.17 -15.16 9.09
CA TYR A 139 -19.38 -14.66 10.44
C TYR A 139 -20.68 -15.18 11.06
N ASN A 140 -21.79 -15.10 10.34
CA ASN A 140 -23.08 -15.59 10.83
C ASN A 140 -23.02 -17.10 11.12
N GLU A 141 -22.29 -17.86 10.29
CA GLU A 141 -22.08 -19.27 10.51
C GLU A 141 -21.21 -19.56 11.75
N ILE A 142 -20.11 -18.83 11.94
CA ILE A 142 -19.26 -18.93 13.14
C ILE A 142 -20.08 -18.64 14.40
N MET A 143 -20.91 -17.59 14.41
CA MET A 143 -21.74 -17.25 15.56
C MET A 143 -22.80 -18.32 15.84
N ARG A 144 -23.40 -18.89 14.79
CA ARG A 144 -24.32 -20.03 14.93
C ARG A 144 -23.63 -21.24 15.55
N ILE A 145 -22.42 -21.57 15.10
CA ILE A 145 -21.64 -22.69 15.64
C ILE A 145 -21.24 -22.39 17.09
N LYS A 146 -20.67 -21.21 17.39
CA LYS A 146 -20.32 -20.77 18.75
C LYS A 146 -21.48 -20.90 19.73
N LYS A 147 -22.68 -20.43 19.35
CA LYS A 147 -23.89 -20.52 20.18
C LYS A 147 -24.31 -21.97 20.47
N ASN A 148 -23.97 -22.89 19.58
CA ASN A 148 -24.32 -24.30 19.66
C ASN A 148 -23.13 -25.21 20.09
N ALA A 149 -21.95 -24.64 20.35
CA ALA A 149 -20.66 -25.36 20.44
C ALA A 149 -20.43 -26.14 21.74
N ALA A 150 -21.47 -26.48 22.50
CA ALA A 150 -21.30 -27.20 23.75
C ALA A 150 -20.91 -28.69 23.61
N ARG A 151 -20.72 -29.30 22.42
CA ARG A 151 -20.78 -30.78 22.32
C ARG A 151 -19.87 -31.60 21.37
N SER A 152 -18.93 -31.07 20.59
CA SER A 152 -17.97 -31.99 19.90
C SER A 152 -16.67 -31.35 19.40
N LYS A 153 -15.63 -32.18 19.26
CA LYS A 153 -14.35 -31.82 18.63
C LYS A 153 -14.55 -31.32 17.19
N GLU A 154 -15.51 -31.88 16.46
CA GLU A 154 -15.85 -31.48 15.08
C GLU A 154 -16.39 -30.04 14.99
N ALA A 155 -17.15 -29.59 16.00
CA ALA A 155 -17.61 -28.21 16.07
C ALA A 155 -16.44 -27.23 16.32
N SER A 156 -15.47 -27.63 17.15
CA SER A 156 -14.24 -26.86 17.38
C SER A 156 -13.36 -26.78 16.12
N ASP A 157 -13.16 -27.89 15.42
CA ASP A 157 -12.36 -27.94 14.18
C ASP A 157 -13.02 -27.13 13.06
N SER A 158 -14.36 -27.20 12.95
CA SER A 158 -15.14 -26.39 12.01
C SER A 158 -15.04 -24.90 12.33
N LEU A 159 -15.12 -24.53 13.60
CA LEU A 159 -14.98 -23.15 14.05
C LEU A 159 -13.59 -22.59 13.75
N LYS A 160 -12.52 -23.36 14.00
CA LYS A 160 -11.15 -22.98 13.64
C LYS A 160 -11.00 -22.74 12.14
N THR A 161 -11.55 -23.66 11.33
CA THR A 161 -11.51 -23.58 9.86
C THR A 161 -12.23 -22.34 9.33
N LEU A 162 -13.47 -22.10 9.77
CA LEU A 162 -14.26 -20.95 9.31
C LEU A 162 -13.65 -19.63 9.76
N THR A 163 -13.10 -19.59 10.99
CA THR A 163 -12.42 -18.41 11.52
C THR A 163 -11.16 -18.09 10.70
N GLY A 164 -10.38 -19.11 10.30
CA GLY A 164 -9.24 -18.93 9.38
C GLY A 164 -9.67 -18.38 8.02
N LYS A 165 -10.72 -18.96 7.40
CA LYS A 165 -11.25 -18.47 6.11
C LYS A 165 -11.72 -17.03 6.18
N LEU A 166 -12.43 -16.65 7.25
CA LEU A 166 -12.89 -15.29 7.45
C LEU A 166 -11.71 -14.30 7.51
N LYS A 167 -10.63 -14.65 8.23
CA LYS A 167 -9.41 -13.83 8.31
C LYS A 167 -8.76 -13.63 6.95
N ASP A 168 -8.55 -14.70 6.20
CA ASP A 168 -7.96 -14.64 4.86
C ASP A 168 -8.74 -13.72 3.91
N LEU A 169 -10.08 -13.77 3.98
CA LEU A 169 -10.93 -12.93 3.13
C LEU A 169 -10.89 -11.45 3.56
N ILE A 170 -10.79 -11.15 4.85
CA ILE A 170 -10.57 -9.78 5.35
C ILE A 170 -9.23 -9.25 4.83
N LEU A 171 -8.15 -10.02 4.95
CA LEU A 171 -6.82 -9.62 4.48
C LEU A 171 -6.80 -9.39 2.96
N LYS A 172 -7.47 -10.24 2.18
CA LYS A 172 -7.60 -10.06 0.74
C LYS A 172 -8.35 -8.78 0.37
N ARG A 173 -9.46 -8.49 1.05
CA ARG A 173 -10.24 -7.27 0.84
C ARG A 173 -9.40 -6.02 1.16
N ASP A 174 -8.65 -6.05 2.25
CA ASP A 174 -7.82 -4.91 2.67
C ASP A 174 -6.65 -4.67 1.71
N ALA A 175 -5.94 -5.73 1.31
CA ALA A 175 -4.86 -5.67 0.31
C ALA A 175 -5.35 -5.11 -1.03
N PHE A 176 -6.61 -5.40 -1.34
CA PHE A 176 -7.24 -4.99 -2.57
C PHE A 176 -7.64 -3.52 -2.59
N ILE A 177 -8.25 -3.00 -1.50
CA ILE A 177 -8.47 -1.56 -1.36
C ILE A 177 -7.15 -0.80 -1.41
N ALA A 178 -6.09 -1.33 -0.77
CA ALA A 178 -4.76 -0.76 -0.89
C ALA A 178 -4.25 -0.75 -2.35
N GLY A 179 -4.54 -1.80 -3.13
CA GLY A 179 -4.23 -1.85 -4.56
C GLY A 179 -5.02 -0.83 -5.40
N ILE A 180 -6.29 -0.59 -5.06
CA ILE A 180 -7.07 0.50 -5.68
C ILE A 180 -6.40 1.84 -5.41
N ILE A 181 -6.06 2.13 -4.16
CA ILE A 181 -5.39 3.37 -3.75
C ILE A 181 -4.06 3.54 -4.49
N ASP A 182 -3.25 2.49 -4.58
CA ASP A 182 -1.95 2.52 -5.26
C ASP A 182 -2.06 2.66 -6.78
N SER A 183 -3.05 2.00 -7.39
CA SER A 183 -3.36 2.14 -8.82
C SER A 183 -3.76 3.56 -9.18
N PHE A 184 -4.63 4.19 -8.37
CA PHE A 184 -4.96 5.61 -8.50
C PHE A 184 -3.73 6.52 -8.39
N PHE A 185 -2.71 6.13 -7.61
CA PHE A 185 -1.54 6.98 -7.34
C PHE A 185 -0.43 6.83 -8.37
N THR A 186 -0.17 5.61 -8.82
CA THR A 186 0.92 5.29 -9.74
C THR A 186 0.68 5.86 -11.13
N THR A 187 -0.58 5.97 -11.55
CA THR A 187 -0.95 6.45 -12.89
C THR A 187 -1.35 7.92 -12.93
N SER A 188 -2.00 8.45 -11.89
CA SER A 188 -2.46 9.84 -11.90
C SER A 188 -1.45 10.84 -11.33
N PHE A 189 -0.30 10.46 -10.76
CA PHE A 189 0.34 11.37 -9.81
C PHE A 189 1.86 11.42 -9.68
N GLN A 190 2.62 10.93 -10.67
CA GLN A 190 4.08 11.13 -10.65
C GLN A 190 4.52 12.61 -10.64
N LYS A 191 3.61 13.59 -10.85
CA LYS A 191 3.90 15.03 -10.76
C LYS A 191 2.75 15.90 -10.18
N MET A 192 2.26 15.60 -8.97
CA MET A 192 1.22 16.39 -8.27
C MET A 192 1.41 17.90 -8.23
N ASN A 193 2.66 18.34 -8.11
CA ASN A 193 2.99 19.76 -7.97
C ASN A 193 2.88 20.51 -9.32
N GLU A 194 2.70 19.80 -10.43
CA GLU A 194 2.61 20.36 -11.78
C GLU A 194 1.16 20.39 -12.32
N PHE A 195 0.18 19.89 -11.54
CA PHE A 195 -1.20 19.76 -12.00
C PHE A 195 -1.90 21.11 -12.16
N SER A 196 -2.54 21.30 -13.32
CA SER A 196 -3.43 22.42 -13.57
C SER A 196 -4.68 22.31 -12.69
N GLN A 197 -5.47 23.40 -12.63
CA GLN A 197 -6.73 23.38 -11.88
C GLN A 197 -7.76 22.40 -12.50
N THR A 198 -7.68 22.16 -13.81
CA THR A 198 -8.54 21.21 -14.52
C THR A 198 -8.21 19.77 -14.13
N ASP A 199 -6.92 19.41 -14.10
CA ASP A 199 -6.47 18.06 -13.71
C ASP A 199 -6.90 17.72 -12.28
N LYS A 200 -6.84 18.71 -11.37
CA LYS A 200 -7.35 18.57 -10.00
C LYS A 200 -8.86 18.32 -9.96
N ALA A 201 -9.63 18.98 -10.82
CA ALA A 201 -11.09 18.80 -10.87
C ALA A 201 -11.46 17.39 -11.37
N ASP A 202 -10.75 16.84 -12.35
CA ASP A 202 -11.01 15.51 -12.91
C ASP A 202 -10.67 14.38 -11.92
N VAL A 203 -9.59 14.54 -11.16
CA VAL A 203 -9.26 13.64 -10.05
C VAL A 203 -10.38 13.65 -9.00
N ILE A 204 -10.85 14.83 -8.60
CA ILE A 204 -11.96 14.97 -7.64
C ILE A 204 -13.23 14.31 -8.17
N ALA A 205 -13.56 14.51 -9.46
CA ALA A 205 -14.73 13.90 -10.08
C ALA A 205 -14.63 12.38 -10.09
N THR A 206 -13.44 11.82 -10.36
CA THR A 206 -13.20 10.38 -10.36
C THR A 206 -13.28 9.77 -8.96
N ILE A 207 -12.74 10.45 -7.94
CA ILE A 207 -12.85 9.99 -6.54
C ILE A 207 -14.32 9.95 -6.10
N LYS A 208 -15.08 11.00 -6.45
CA LYS A 208 -16.51 11.11 -6.13
C LYS A 208 -17.35 10.08 -6.89
N SER A 209 -17.14 9.91 -8.19
CA SER A 209 -17.93 8.95 -8.99
C SER A 209 -17.75 7.50 -8.55
N ASN A 210 -16.60 7.18 -7.96
CA ASN A 210 -16.30 5.84 -7.45
C ASN A 210 -16.61 5.65 -5.94
N ASN A 211 -17.10 6.70 -5.26
CA ASN A 211 -17.34 6.71 -3.80
C ASN A 211 -16.15 6.18 -2.99
N LEU A 212 -14.93 6.54 -3.39
CA LEU A 212 -13.72 5.91 -2.85
C LEU A 212 -13.54 6.20 -1.35
N LEU A 213 -13.80 7.43 -0.92
CA LEU A 213 -13.67 7.82 0.48
C LEU A 213 -14.66 7.08 1.38
N ASP A 214 -15.91 6.92 0.94
CA ASP A 214 -16.92 6.17 1.68
C ASP A 214 -16.54 4.69 1.79
N LYS A 215 -16.05 4.07 0.72
CA LYS A 215 -15.55 2.68 0.76
C LYS A 215 -14.41 2.51 1.75
N ILE A 216 -13.51 3.48 1.85
CA ILE A 216 -12.41 3.46 2.83
C ILE A 216 -12.96 3.56 4.26
N LYS A 217 -13.93 4.45 4.50
CA LYS A 217 -14.61 4.56 5.81
C LYS A 217 -15.30 3.24 6.18
N GLU A 218 -16.06 2.66 5.25
CA GLU A 218 -16.74 1.38 5.43
C GLU A 218 -15.76 0.25 5.75
N LEU A 219 -14.63 0.18 5.03
CA LEU A 219 -13.58 -0.80 5.28
C LEU A 219 -13.04 -0.72 6.71
N ILE A 220 -12.68 0.49 7.14
CA ILE A 220 -12.14 0.74 8.48
C ILE A 220 -13.18 0.39 9.54
N ASN A 221 -14.43 0.79 9.33
CA ASN A 221 -15.52 0.48 10.24
C ASN A 221 -15.76 -1.04 10.35
N ASP A 222 -15.81 -1.76 9.22
CA ASP A 222 -15.97 -3.22 9.21
C ASP A 222 -14.82 -3.90 9.98
N ASN A 223 -13.60 -3.41 9.81
CA ASN A 223 -12.42 -3.89 10.54
C ASN A 223 -12.52 -3.63 12.05
N ILE A 224 -12.99 -2.45 12.46
CA ILE A 224 -13.28 -2.15 13.88
C ILE A 224 -14.32 -3.13 14.44
N VAL A 225 -15.43 -3.31 13.74
CA VAL A 225 -16.51 -4.22 14.15
C VAL A 225 -16.04 -5.66 14.25
N ILE A 226 -15.06 -6.06 13.43
CA ILE A 226 -14.49 -7.39 13.44
C ILE A 226 -13.70 -7.68 14.73
N ILE A 227 -12.92 -6.72 15.22
CA ILE A 227 -12.12 -6.85 16.46
C ILE A 227 -13.01 -7.19 17.66
N ASP A 228 -14.20 -6.60 17.72
CA ASP A 228 -15.14 -6.77 18.84
C ASP A 228 -15.76 -8.19 18.91
N LYS A 229 -15.54 -9.06 17.90
CA LYS A 229 -16.21 -10.38 17.78
C LYS A 229 -15.52 -11.55 18.51
N ASN A 230 -14.42 -11.31 19.23
CA ASN A 230 -13.65 -12.33 19.97
C ASN A 230 -13.29 -13.57 19.11
N LEU A 231 -12.77 -13.33 17.90
CA LEU A 231 -12.41 -14.37 16.93
C LEU A 231 -10.90 -14.61 16.83
N PHE A 232 -10.10 -13.84 17.55
CA PHE A 232 -8.66 -13.73 17.34
C PHE A 232 -7.88 -14.39 18.48
N ILE A 233 -6.87 -15.17 18.12
CA ILE A 233 -5.76 -15.63 18.97
C ILE A 233 -4.61 -14.61 18.88
N PRO A 234 -3.60 -14.67 19.77
CA PRO A 234 -2.54 -13.65 19.84
C PRO A 234 -1.84 -13.40 18.50
N GLU A 235 -1.52 -14.47 17.77
CA GLU A 235 -0.85 -14.41 16.47
C GLU A 235 -1.68 -13.67 15.43
N ASP A 236 -3.01 -13.83 15.45
CA ASP A 236 -3.88 -13.13 14.51
C ASP A 236 -3.94 -11.63 14.81
N LEU A 237 -3.95 -11.25 16.09
CA LEU A 237 -3.98 -9.84 16.49
C LEU A 237 -2.69 -9.13 16.07
N GLU A 238 -1.56 -9.85 16.09
CA GLU A 238 -0.29 -9.34 15.56
C GLU A 238 -0.37 -9.08 14.05
N GLU A 239 -0.80 -10.06 13.27
CA GLU A 239 -0.94 -9.93 11.82
C GLU A 239 -1.92 -8.81 11.45
N TYR A 240 -3.04 -8.73 12.17
CA TYR A 240 -4.04 -7.70 11.97
C TYR A 240 -3.52 -6.30 12.30
N LYS A 241 -2.71 -6.16 13.36
CA LYS A 241 -2.04 -4.90 13.71
C LYS A 241 -1.04 -4.47 12.64
N LYS A 242 -0.31 -5.43 12.05
CA LYS A 242 0.63 -5.16 10.96
C LYS A 242 -0.08 -4.62 9.71
N GLU A 243 -1.21 -5.22 9.32
CA GLU A 243 -2.00 -4.72 8.19
C GLU A 243 -2.62 -3.36 8.48
N GLN A 244 -3.14 -3.13 9.69
CA GLN A 244 -3.64 -1.81 10.08
C GLN A 244 -2.55 -0.73 9.99
N LYS A 245 -1.32 -1.03 10.45
CA LYS A 245 -0.18 -0.12 10.32
C LYS A 245 0.17 0.16 8.86
N LYS A 246 0.23 -0.89 8.03
CA LYS A 246 0.51 -0.77 6.59
C LYS A 246 -0.54 0.07 5.88
N PHE A 247 -1.82 -0.19 6.14
CA PHE A 247 -2.93 0.59 5.59
C PHE A 247 -2.83 2.06 6.01
N THR A 248 -2.59 2.33 7.30
CA THR A 248 -2.43 3.69 7.82
C THR A 248 -1.25 4.42 7.18
N GLN A 249 -0.13 3.73 6.93
CA GLN A 249 1.02 4.31 6.24
C GLN A 249 0.70 4.66 4.78
N ASN A 250 -0.01 3.79 4.07
CA ASN A 250 -0.46 4.06 2.70
C ASN A 250 -1.44 5.23 2.67
N TRP A 251 -2.40 5.24 3.60
CA TRP A 251 -3.36 6.33 3.74
C TRP A 251 -2.67 7.66 4.04
N LYS A 252 -1.67 7.72 4.93
CA LYS A 252 -0.95 8.97 5.21
C LYS A 252 -0.36 9.62 3.96
N LYS A 253 0.15 8.82 3.01
CA LYS A 253 0.66 9.32 1.73
C LYS A 253 -0.48 9.80 0.82
N PHE A 254 -1.55 9.02 0.74
CA PHE A 254 -2.72 9.33 -0.08
C PHE A 254 -3.52 10.53 0.44
N GLY A 255 -3.93 10.49 1.70
CA GLY A 255 -4.72 11.52 2.37
C GLY A 255 -4.04 12.89 2.39
N SER A 256 -2.74 12.96 2.65
CA SER A 256 -1.98 14.23 2.59
C SER A 256 -2.04 14.86 1.18
N SER A 257 -1.87 14.05 0.15
CA SER A 257 -1.96 14.48 -1.24
C SER A 257 -3.37 14.96 -1.63
N LEU A 258 -4.40 14.29 -1.11
CA LEU A 258 -5.78 14.72 -1.28
C LEU A 258 -6.06 16.07 -0.61
N VAL A 259 -5.49 16.36 0.57
CA VAL A 259 -5.70 17.65 1.24
C VAL A 259 -5.26 18.81 0.34
N ASP A 260 -4.18 18.64 -0.41
CA ASP A 260 -3.65 19.63 -1.34
C ASP A 260 -4.54 19.81 -2.58
N ILE A 261 -5.12 18.71 -3.08
CA ILE A 261 -6.07 18.72 -4.22
C ILE A 261 -7.40 19.36 -3.80
N TYR A 262 -7.89 19.03 -2.61
CA TYR A 262 -9.11 19.57 -2.03
C TYR A 262 -8.91 20.92 -1.33
N ALA A 263 -7.80 21.63 -1.58
CA ALA A 263 -7.46 22.88 -0.90
C ALA A 263 -8.62 23.90 -0.84
N SER A 264 -9.48 23.92 -1.87
CA SER A 264 -10.66 24.78 -2.01
C SER A 264 -12.00 24.16 -1.55
N GLN A 265 -12.06 22.85 -1.26
CA GLN A 265 -13.29 22.14 -0.87
C GLN A 265 -13.25 21.71 0.60
N ASN A 266 -13.78 22.58 1.48
CA ASN A 266 -13.78 22.36 2.93
C ASN A 266 -14.48 21.07 3.37
N GLU A 267 -15.51 20.62 2.64
CA GLU A 267 -16.25 19.39 2.95
C GLU A 267 -15.41 18.14 2.72
N SER A 268 -14.73 18.05 1.57
CA SER A 268 -13.83 16.93 1.26
C SER A 268 -12.61 16.86 2.19
N LYS A 269 -12.12 18.01 2.69
CA LYS A 269 -11.10 18.01 3.76
C LYS A 269 -11.60 17.36 5.06
N LYS A 270 -12.87 17.57 5.42
CA LYS A 270 -13.45 16.95 6.62
C LYS A 270 -13.51 15.43 6.49
N GLU A 271 -13.83 14.90 5.31
CA GLU A 271 -13.86 13.45 5.06
C GLU A 271 -12.48 12.81 5.23
N ILE A 272 -11.41 13.50 4.82
CA ILE A 272 -10.04 13.02 5.01
C ILE A 272 -9.70 12.97 6.51
N TYR A 273 -10.01 14.02 7.26
CA TYR A 273 -9.79 14.03 8.72
C TYR A 273 -10.65 13.01 9.46
N GLU A 274 -11.86 12.74 8.98
CA GLU A 274 -12.71 11.67 9.51
C GLU A 274 -12.04 10.30 9.34
N ILE A 275 -11.46 10.03 8.16
CA ILE A 275 -10.71 8.79 7.94
C ILE A 275 -9.48 8.71 8.85
N ASP A 276 -8.72 9.80 9.02
CA ASP A 276 -7.59 9.84 9.97
C ASP A 276 -8.03 9.49 11.40
N PHE A 277 -9.17 10.04 11.83
CA PHE A 277 -9.76 9.72 13.13
C PHE A 277 -10.18 8.25 13.23
N MET A 278 -10.85 7.71 12.21
CA MET A 278 -11.26 6.30 12.17
C MET A 278 -10.06 5.35 12.21
N LEU A 279 -8.95 5.69 11.55
CA LEU A 279 -7.72 4.90 11.60
C LEU A 279 -7.10 4.89 13.00
N SER A 280 -7.17 6.01 13.72
CA SER A 280 -6.74 6.09 15.12
C SER A 280 -7.64 5.25 16.03
N GLU A 281 -8.96 5.28 15.81
CA GLU A 281 -9.89 4.44 16.56
C GLU A 281 -9.69 2.96 16.28
N TRP A 282 -9.38 2.59 15.03
CA TRP A 282 -9.00 1.23 14.66
C TRP A 282 -7.74 0.78 15.40
N ASP A 283 -6.69 1.61 15.41
CA ASP A 283 -5.45 1.34 16.15
C ASP A 283 -5.73 1.06 17.64
N LYS A 284 -6.50 1.96 18.27
CA LYS A 284 -6.89 1.89 19.67
C LYS A 284 -7.71 0.65 19.98
N LYS A 285 -8.64 0.27 19.10
CA LYS A 285 -9.46 -0.94 19.25
C LYS A 285 -8.62 -2.20 19.24
N ILE A 286 -7.62 -2.32 18.36
CA ILE A 286 -6.69 -3.46 18.38
C ILE A 286 -5.90 -3.48 19.69
N ASN A 287 -5.36 -2.33 20.14
CA ASN A 287 -4.57 -2.27 21.37
C ASN A 287 -5.40 -2.65 22.60
N ASN A 288 -6.62 -2.12 22.71
CA ASN A 288 -7.54 -2.45 23.79
C ASN A 288 -7.88 -3.94 23.77
N LYS A 289 -8.05 -4.54 22.59
CA LYS A 289 -8.32 -5.96 22.46
C LYS A 289 -7.13 -6.80 22.93
N ILE A 290 -5.91 -6.44 22.52
CA ILE A 290 -4.68 -7.09 22.99
C ILE A 290 -4.59 -7.03 24.51
N TRP A 291 -4.77 -5.84 25.12
CA TRP A 291 -4.72 -5.71 26.57
C TRP A 291 -5.82 -6.49 27.29
N ALA A 292 -7.04 -6.51 26.75
CA ALA A 292 -8.14 -7.29 27.32
C ALA A 292 -7.82 -8.81 27.33
N GLU A 293 -7.22 -9.33 26.26
CA GLU A 293 -6.78 -10.72 26.20
C GLU A 293 -5.66 -11.00 27.22
N VAL A 294 -4.67 -10.12 27.34
CA VAL A 294 -3.60 -10.26 28.35
C VAL A 294 -4.16 -10.21 29.78
N ASN A 295 -5.08 -9.30 30.09
CA ASN A 295 -5.79 -9.28 31.38
C ASN A 295 -6.51 -10.60 31.65
N SER A 296 -7.13 -11.19 30.63
CA SER A 296 -7.90 -12.42 30.76
C SER A 296 -7.04 -13.63 31.14
N ILE A 297 -5.75 -13.64 30.78
CA ILE A 297 -4.82 -14.71 31.15
C ILE A 297 -4.75 -14.79 32.67
N PHE A 298 -4.40 -13.69 33.35
CA PHE A 298 -4.29 -13.66 34.80
C PHE A 298 -5.59 -14.09 35.48
N ALA A 299 -6.74 -13.58 35.00
CA ALA A 299 -8.05 -13.97 35.52
C ALA A 299 -8.34 -15.48 35.34
N ASN A 300 -7.99 -16.08 34.19
CA ASN A 300 -8.18 -17.50 33.91
C ASN A 300 -7.32 -18.40 34.81
N TYR A 301 -6.16 -17.91 35.24
CA TYR A 301 -5.29 -18.57 36.21
C TYR A 301 -5.59 -18.16 37.67
N ASN A 302 -6.74 -17.52 37.92
CA ASN A 302 -7.18 -17.02 39.23
C ASN A 302 -6.21 -16.04 39.91
N ILE A 303 -5.38 -15.34 39.13
CA ILE A 303 -4.53 -14.26 39.60
C ILE A 303 -5.32 -12.94 39.52
N GLN A 304 -5.52 -12.30 40.67
CA GLN A 304 -6.24 -11.03 40.76
C GLN A 304 -5.26 -9.86 40.59
N LEU A 305 -5.21 -9.33 39.38
CA LEU A 305 -4.53 -8.07 39.07
C LEU A 305 -5.55 -6.95 38.92
N ASP A 306 -5.13 -5.72 39.22
CA ASP A 306 -5.86 -4.53 38.81
C ASP A 306 -5.89 -4.48 37.26
N GLN A 307 -6.96 -3.94 36.67
CA GLN A 307 -7.07 -3.86 35.21
C GLN A 307 -6.02 -2.90 34.64
N PHE A 308 -5.36 -3.30 33.55
CA PHE A 308 -4.40 -2.47 32.81
C PHE A 308 -4.79 -2.31 31.34
N SER A 309 -4.42 -1.18 30.73
CA SER A 309 -4.73 -0.87 29.32
C SER A 309 -3.57 -0.26 28.54
N SER A 310 -2.37 -0.24 29.15
CA SER A 310 -1.15 0.30 28.58
C SER A 310 0.07 -0.44 29.13
N GLY A 311 1.23 -0.30 28.47
CA GLY A 311 2.48 -0.92 28.95
C GLY A 311 2.90 -0.42 30.33
N SER A 312 2.70 0.87 30.61
CA SER A 312 3.01 1.45 31.92
C SER A 312 2.08 0.96 33.02
N ASP A 313 0.78 0.80 32.73
CA ASP A 313 -0.15 0.22 33.68
C ASP A 313 0.21 -1.24 33.95
N PHE A 314 0.50 -2.00 32.88
CA PHE A 314 0.85 -3.42 32.97
C PHE A 314 2.09 -3.64 33.84
N GLU A 315 3.18 -2.91 33.56
CA GLU A 315 4.41 -2.92 34.37
C GLU A 315 4.12 -2.61 35.84
N SER A 316 3.42 -1.51 36.11
CA SER A 316 3.11 -1.08 37.48
C SER A 316 2.26 -2.10 38.24
N VAL A 317 1.18 -2.58 37.63
CA VAL A 317 0.27 -3.56 38.24
C VAL A 317 1.00 -4.85 38.55
N LEU A 318 1.82 -5.33 37.60
CA LEU A 318 2.54 -6.58 37.76
C LEU A 318 3.65 -6.47 38.82
N ILE A 319 4.45 -5.41 38.81
CA ILE A 319 5.47 -5.16 39.84
C ILE A 319 4.83 -5.08 41.23
N ASN A 320 3.68 -4.41 41.36
CA ASN A 320 2.96 -4.32 42.62
C ASN A 320 2.41 -5.68 43.08
N TYR A 321 1.94 -6.51 42.16
CA TYR A 321 1.53 -7.88 42.47
C TYR A 321 2.73 -8.71 42.97
N ILE A 322 3.84 -8.71 42.23
CA ILE A 322 5.06 -9.44 42.61
C ILE A 322 5.56 -8.97 43.98
N GLN A 323 5.57 -7.66 44.23
CA GLN A 323 5.97 -7.10 45.52
C GLN A 323 5.07 -7.60 46.66
N LYS A 324 3.74 -7.65 46.47
CA LYS A 324 2.81 -8.19 47.47
C LYS A 324 3.06 -9.67 47.74
N GLU A 325 3.39 -10.45 46.72
CA GLU A 325 3.74 -11.87 46.88
C GLU A 325 5.07 -12.02 47.65
N ILE A 326 6.10 -11.22 47.33
CA ILE A 326 7.36 -11.17 48.08
C ILE A 326 7.10 -10.82 49.56
N ASP A 327 6.27 -9.82 49.85
CA ASP A 327 6.01 -9.41 51.23
C ASP A 327 5.15 -10.42 52.00
N SER A 328 4.14 -11.01 51.36
CA SER A 328 3.29 -12.05 51.95
C SER A 328 4.07 -13.33 52.22
N SER A 329 5.07 -13.61 51.38
CA SER A 329 5.99 -14.74 51.55
C SER A 329 6.79 -14.65 52.85
N LYS A 330 6.95 -13.48 53.47
CA LYS A 330 7.66 -13.35 54.76
C LYS A 330 6.88 -13.95 55.95
N ILE A 331 5.60 -14.29 55.76
CA ILE A 331 4.65 -14.63 56.84
C ILE A 331 4.13 -16.09 56.74
N SER A 332 4.20 -16.76 55.58
CA SER A 332 3.64 -18.11 55.37
C SER A 332 4.66 -19.26 55.39
N ASP A 333 4.18 -20.51 55.49
CA ASP A 333 5.00 -21.73 55.45
C ASP A 333 5.78 -21.86 54.12
N ASN A 334 6.99 -22.43 54.19
CA ASN A 334 7.96 -22.43 53.08
C ASN A 334 7.44 -23.11 51.80
N ILE A 335 6.62 -24.15 51.94
CA ILE A 335 6.16 -24.99 50.83
C ILE A 335 5.16 -24.26 49.92
N ASP A 336 4.19 -23.53 50.49
CA ASP A 336 3.14 -22.85 49.71
C ASP A 336 3.71 -21.67 48.90
N ARG A 337 4.74 -21.01 49.42
CA ARG A 337 5.42 -19.89 48.75
C ARG A 337 6.12 -20.33 47.47
N VAL A 338 6.88 -21.41 47.54
CA VAL A 338 7.59 -21.99 46.40
C VAL A 338 6.60 -22.49 45.35
N LYS A 339 5.50 -23.12 45.79
CA LYS A 339 4.46 -23.60 44.89
C LYS A 339 3.78 -22.45 44.13
N ASN A 340 3.44 -21.35 44.81
CA ASN A 340 2.81 -20.19 44.18
C ASN A 340 3.76 -19.49 43.22
N TYR A 341 5.04 -19.34 43.61
CA TYR A 341 6.08 -18.82 42.73
C TYR A 341 6.21 -19.68 41.46
N SER A 342 6.46 -20.99 41.59
CA SER A 342 6.58 -21.90 40.44
C SER A 342 5.34 -21.90 39.55
N TYR A 343 4.13 -21.90 40.15
CA TYR A 343 2.90 -21.83 39.37
C TYR A 343 2.81 -20.53 38.56
N PHE A 344 3.12 -19.38 39.17
CA PHE A 344 3.12 -18.12 38.45
C PHE A 344 4.21 -18.07 37.38
N THR A 345 5.44 -18.45 37.71
CA THR A 345 6.58 -18.32 36.80
C THR A 345 6.49 -19.30 35.63
N GLU A 346 6.21 -20.57 35.89
CA GLU A 346 6.26 -21.62 34.86
C GLU A 346 4.96 -21.67 34.03
N ASP A 347 3.79 -21.53 34.66
CA ASP A 347 2.51 -21.73 33.96
C ASP A 347 1.94 -20.44 33.36
N ILE A 348 2.22 -19.29 33.95
CA ILE A 348 1.64 -18.01 33.53
C ILE A 348 2.71 -17.16 32.83
N TRP A 349 3.80 -16.85 33.53
CA TRP A 349 4.81 -15.92 33.04
C TRP A 349 5.57 -16.49 31.85
N GLU A 350 6.18 -17.67 31.96
CA GLU A 350 6.96 -18.25 30.86
C GLU A 350 6.05 -18.64 29.68
N LYS A 351 5.07 -19.53 29.91
CA LYS A 351 4.27 -20.13 28.83
C LYS A 351 3.30 -19.19 28.15
N GLU A 352 2.64 -18.30 28.88
CA GLU A 352 1.61 -17.42 28.31
C GLU A 352 2.16 -16.03 28.03
N ILE A 353 2.82 -15.41 29.00
CA ILE A 353 3.26 -14.01 28.84
C ILE A 353 4.55 -13.92 28.01
N SER A 354 5.63 -14.57 28.43
CA SER A 354 6.97 -14.43 27.85
C SER A 354 7.07 -15.06 26.46
N GLU A 355 6.58 -16.30 26.29
CA GLU A 355 6.67 -17.00 25.01
C GLU A 355 5.69 -16.45 23.97
N LYS A 356 4.43 -16.17 24.34
CA LYS A 356 3.37 -15.83 23.38
C LYS A 356 3.13 -14.33 23.24
N TRP A 357 2.94 -13.62 24.35
CA TRP A 357 2.48 -12.22 24.31
C TRP A 357 3.60 -11.20 24.29
N MET A 358 4.71 -11.44 24.98
CA MET A 358 5.84 -10.51 25.09
C MET A 358 6.38 -10.12 23.71
N PRO A 359 6.60 -11.05 22.75
CA PRO A 359 7.05 -10.70 21.41
C PRO A 359 6.04 -9.84 20.66
N VAL A 360 4.73 -10.05 20.88
CA VAL A 360 3.65 -9.27 20.26
C VAL A 360 3.60 -7.86 20.84
N LEU A 361 3.71 -7.73 22.17
CA LEU A 361 3.67 -6.45 22.87
C LEU A 361 4.87 -5.56 22.50
N LEU A 362 6.07 -6.12 22.47
CA LEU A 362 7.31 -5.40 22.12
C LEU A 362 7.32 -4.97 20.64
N ARG A 363 7.11 -5.90 19.70
CA ARG A 363 7.13 -5.59 18.26
C ARG A 363 6.07 -4.58 17.86
N ASN A 364 4.96 -4.53 18.59
CA ASN A 364 3.90 -3.56 18.33
C ASN A 364 4.07 -2.22 19.06
N GLY A 365 5.08 -2.09 19.93
CA GLY A 365 5.32 -0.87 20.71
C GLY A 365 4.31 -0.66 21.83
N LEU A 366 3.62 -1.72 22.26
CA LEU A 366 2.69 -1.70 23.40
C LEU A 366 3.45 -1.79 24.73
N LEU A 367 4.61 -2.42 24.70
CA LEU A 367 5.57 -2.47 25.80
C LEU A 367 6.95 -2.07 25.25
N THR A 368 7.78 -1.43 26.06
CA THR A 368 9.18 -1.15 25.72
C THR A 368 10.13 -2.18 26.35
N GLU A 369 11.32 -2.35 25.76
CA GLU A 369 12.36 -3.23 26.34
C GLU A 369 12.72 -2.85 27.78
N LYS A 370 12.70 -1.55 28.10
CA LYS A 370 12.98 -1.09 29.47
C LYS A 370 11.91 -1.54 30.47
N GLN A 371 10.65 -1.52 30.06
CA GLN A 371 9.55 -1.99 30.91
C GLN A 371 9.61 -3.50 31.11
N LYS A 372 9.98 -4.24 30.06
CA LYS A 372 10.27 -5.68 30.19
C LYS A 372 11.40 -5.93 31.18
N GLU A 373 12.53 -5.24 31.04
CA GLU A 373 13.69 -5.35 31.93
C GLU A 373 13.29 -5.10 33.39
N ASN A 374 12.53 -4.04 33.67
CA ASN A 374 12.07 -3.74 35.04
C ASN A 374 11.17 -4.85 35.63
N ILE A 375 10.35 -5.51 34.79
CA ILE A 375 9.55 -6.65 35.24
C ILE A 375 10.45 -7.86 35.50
N ASP A 376 11.39 -8.15 34.60
CA ASP A 376 12.34 -9.26 34.74
C ASP A 376 13.19 -9.10 36.01
N ASP A 377 13.73 -7.90 36.26
CA ASP A 377 14.46 -7.56 37.49
C ASP A 377 13.59 -7.84 38.73
N LYS A 378 12.28 -7.53 38.65
CA LYS A 378 11.36 -7.78 39.76
C LYS A 378 11.04 -9.26 39.96
N MET A 379 11.00 -10.03 38.87
CA MET A 379 10.87 -11.48 38.92
C MET A 379 12.11 -12.13 39.54
N ASP A 380 13.31 -11.62 39.24
CA ASP A 380 14.56 -12.07 39.86
C ASP A 380 14.58 -11.78 41.36
N GLU A 381 14.14 -10.58 41.79
CA GLU A 381 13.96 -10.28 43.22
C GLU A 381 13.00 -11.27 43.91
N TRP A 382 11.94 -11.69 43.22
CA TRP A 382 11.01 -12.68 43.75
C TRP A 382 11.64 -14.06 43.88
N SER A 383 12.42 -14.48 42.87
CA SER A 383 13.21 -15.71 42.88
C SER A 383 14.20 -15.75 44.06
N ASP A 384 14.92 -14.65 44.28
CA ASP A 384 15.87 -14.49 45.38
C ASP A 384 15.18 -14.57 46.74
N ALA A 385 14.02 -13.93 46.89
CA ALA A 385 13.21 -13.99 48.11
C ALA A 385 12.75 -15.42 48.46
N MET A 386 12.63 -16.30 47.46
CA MET A 386 12.31 -17.73 47.66
C MET A 386 13.53 -18.59 48.02
N GLY A 387 14.70 -17.98 48.22
CA GLY A 387 15.94 -18.67 48.59
C GLY A 387 16.89 -18.89 47.41
N GLY A 388 16.74 -18.14 46.31
CA GLY A 388 17.58 -18.24 45.14
C GLY A 388 17.48 -19.63 44.50
N PHE A 389 16.28 -19.99 44.03
CA PHE A 389 16.11 -21.24 43.31
C PHE A 389 16.66 -21.12 41.89
N SER A 390 17.97 -21.34 41.76
CA SER A 390 18.52 -21.82 40.50
C SER A 390 17.84 -23.16 40.19
N MET A 391 17.31 -23.33 38.97
CA MET A 391 16.64 -24.56 38.47
C MET A 391 17.40 -25.87 38.74
N THR A 392 18.68 -25.80 39.11
CA THR A 392 19.53 -26.95 39.44
C THR A 392 18.98 -27.83 40.57
N TRP A 393 18.25 -27.30 41.56
CA TRP A 393 17.77 -28.12 42.68
C TRP A 393 16.67 -29.13 42.29
N ILE A 394 15.78 -28.77 41.35
CA ILE A 394 14.74 -29.69 40.84
C ILE A 394 15.38 -30.86 40.08
N TYR A 395 16.43 -30.59 39.30
CA TYR A 395 17.22 -31.65 38.66
C TYR A 395 17.96 -32.51 39.69
N ILE A 396 18.50 -31.94 40.76
CA ILE A 396 19.17 -32.69 41.83
C ILE A 396 18.17 -33.57 42.59
N VAL A 397 17.00 -33.06 42.96
CA VAL A 397 15.95 -33.85 43.65
C VAL A 397 15.41 -34.95 42.73
N GLY A 398 15.19 -34.66 41.44
CA GLY A 398 14.80 -35.66 40.44
C GLY A 398 15.84 -36.77 40.25
N VAL A 399 17.13 -36.43 40.20
CA VAL A 399 18.24 -37.40 40.09
C VAL A 399 18.39 -38.22 41.37
N VAL A 400 18.24 -37.62 42.55
CA VAL A 400 18.30 -38.33 43.84
C VAL A 400 17.15 -39.33 43.98
N VAL A 401 15.93 -38.97 43.57
CA VAL A 401 14.77 -39.89 43.56
C VAL A 401 14.97 -41.02 42.55
N LEU A 402 15.51 -40.75 41.36
CA LEU A 402 15.85 -41.77 40.37
C LEU A 402 16.91 -42.76 40.89
N ILE A 403 17.97 -42.27 41.54
CA ILE A 403 19.00 -43.10 42.16
C ILE A 403 18.42 -43.94 43.30
N ALA A 404 17.51 -43.39 44.12
CA ALA A 404 16.83 -44.12 45.19
C ALA A 404 15.94 -45.25 44.63
N ILE A 405 15.25 -45.02 43.50
CA ILE A 405 14.43 -46.05 42.83
C ILE A 405 15.32 -47.14 42.21
N ILE A 406 16.43 -46.77 41.56
CA ILE A 406 17.37 -47.71 40.94
C ILE A 406 18.05 -48.57 42.01
N THR A 407 18.51 -47.96 43.11
CA THR A 407 19.14 -48.68 44.23
C THR A 407 18.13 -49.59 44.95
N PHE A 408 16.89 -49.16 45.12
CA PHE A 408 15.81 -50.00 45.66
C PHE A 408 15.47 -51.19 44.75
N TRP A 409 15.45 -51.00 43.44
CA TRP A 409 15.24 -52.08 42.48
C TRP A 409 16.41 -53.06 42.40
N ASN A 410 17.66 -52.57 42.41
CA ASN A 410 18.84 -53.43 42.39
C ASN A 410 18.99 -54.23 43.69
N SER A 411 18.70 -53.64 44.85
CA SER A 411 18.73 -54.37 46.13
C SER A 411 17.65 -55.45 46.21
N ARG A 412 16.46 -55.22 45.63
CA ARG A 412 15.44 -56.28 45.46
C ARG A 412 15.87 -57.39 44.50
N ARG A 413 16.56 -57.06 43.41
CA ARG A 413 17.09 -58.07 42.46
C ARG A 413 18.21 -58.92 43.06
N LEU A 414 19.09 -58.32 43.85
CA LEU A 414 20.19 -59.03 44.53
C LEU A 414 19.66 -59.99 45.61
N LYS A 415 18.62 -59.59 46.36
CA LYS A 415 17.97 -60.51 47.33
C LYS A 415 17.37 -61.74 46.65
N LYS A 416 16.69 -61.57 45.51
CA LYS A 416 16.14 -62.70 44.74
C LYS A 416 17.20 -63.65 44.20
N LYS A 417 18.33 -63.12 43.68
CA LYS A 417 19.44 -63.98 43.21
C LYS A 417 20.09 -64.79 44.33
N ASN A 418 20.23 -64.19 45.52
CA ASN A 418 20.82 -64.88 46.66
C ASN A 418 19.88 -65.97 47.20
N GLU A 419 18.56 -65.74 47.19
CA GLU A 419 17.55 -66.76 47.53
C GLU A 419 17.53 -67.92 46.53
N GLU A 420 17.65 -67.65 45.23
CA GLU A 420 17.73 -68.67 44.19
C GLU A 420 19.04 -69.50 44.26
N GLN A 421 20.17 -68.88 44.62
CA GLN A 421 21.43 -69.59 44.85
C GLN A 421 21.42 -70.45 46.13
N SER A 422 20.77 -70.01 47.21
CA SER A 422 20.60 -70.85 48.40
C SER A 422 19.74 -72.08 48.14
N ILE A 423 18.67 -71.94 47.34
CA ILE A 423 17.78 -73.06 46.98
C ILE A 423 18.48 -74.02 45.98
N SER A 424 19.38 -73.52 45.13
CA SER A 424 20.21 -74.31 44.22
C SER A 424 21.24 -75.17 44.96
N ASN A 425 21.93 -74.61 45.96
CA ASN A 425 22.95 -75.32 46.73
C ASN A 425 22.36 -76.34 47.71
N GLU A 426 21.10 -76.20 48.12
CA GLU A 426 20.40 -77.19 48.95
C GLU A 426 19.93 -78.42 48.15
N LYS A 427 19.76 -78.30 46.83
CA LYS A 427 19.28 -79.39 45.96
C LYS A 427 20.38 -80.25 45.32
N ASN A 428 21.64 -79.87 45.44
CA ASN A 428 22.79 -80.69 45.02
C ASN A 428 23.92 -80.58 46.06
N PRO A 429 23.85 -81.34 47.16
CA PRO A 429 25.01 -81.53 48.03
C PRO A 429 26.01 -82.47 47.33
N VAL A 430 27.28 -82.06 47.27
CA VAL A 430 28.41 -82.97 46.96
C VAL A 430 28.64 -83.92 48.12
#